data_AF-A0A2N5XPL7-F1
#
_entry.id   AF-A0A2N5XPL7-F1
#
_cell.length_a   1.000
_cell.length_b   1.000
_cell.length_c   1.000
_cell.angle_alpha   90.00
_cell.angle_beta   90.00
_cell.angle_gamma   90.00
#
_symmetry.space_group_name_H-M   'P 1'
#
loop_
_entity.id
_entity.type
_entity.pdbx_description
1 polymer ?
#
loop_
_entity_poly.entity_id
_entity_poly.type
_entity_poly.pdbx_seq_one_letter_code
_entity_poly.pdbx_strand_id
1 'polypeptide(L)'
;MPDDLTQCSAKLGQLKRDILVLKDNPNAPSSRLLMLVAKKSLQELKWHMREQQGQIRKKLSRSTQASHAAGAYSKVTDLRKKKS
;
A
#
# COMPACT_ATOMS: atom_id res chain seq x y z
N MET A 1 6.34 -4.95 -7.04
CA MET A 1 5.68 -4.40 -5.83
C MET A 1 6.27 -3.07 -5.33
N PRO A 2 7.49 -2.62 -5.70
CA PRO A 2 7.90 -1.21 -5.54
C PRO A 2 7.23 -0.29 -6.58
N ASP A 3 7.07 -0.78 -7.82
CA ASP A 3 6.52 0.02 -8.93
C ASP A 3 5.06 0.45 -8.71
N ASP A 4 4.21 -0.43 -8.17
CA ASP A 4 2.80 -0.09 -7.90
C ASP A 4 2.63 1.02 -6.87
N LEU A 5 3.47 1.05 -5.83
CA LEU A 5 3.43 2.10 -4.81
C LEU A 5 3.93 3.44 -5.37
N THR A 6 4.96 3.41 -6.22
CA THR A 6 5.47 4.60 -6.92
C THR A 6 4.42 5.15 -7.90
N GLN A 7 3.76 4.28 -8.66
CA GLN A 7 2.65 4.66 -9.56
C GLN A 7 1.46 5.22 -8.78
N CYS A 8 1.10 4.62 -7.63
CA CYS A 8 0.06 5.16 -6.76
C CYS A 8 0.41 6.56 -6.23
N SER A 9 1.67 6.78 -5.83
CA SER A 9 2.15 8.08 -5.36
C SER A 9 2.09 9.15 -6.47
N ALA A 10 2.53 8.82 -7.68
CA ALA A 10 2.46 9.71 -8.83
C ALA A 10 1.00 10.06 -9.17
N LYS A 11 0.11 9.05 -9.20
CA LYS A 11 -1.33 9.23 -9.46
C LYS A 11 -2.02 10.06 -8.37
N LEU A 12 -1.62 9.89 -7.12
CA LEU A 12 -2.08 10.70 -5.99
C LEU A 12 -1.66 12.17 -6.15
N GLY A 13 -0.41 12.42 -6.54
CA GLY A 13 0.10 13.77 -6.81
C GLY A 13 -0.66 14.44 -7.95
N GLN A 14 -0.93 13.71 -9.03
CA GLN A 14 -1.72 14.21 -10.15
C GLN A 14 -3.15 14.58 -9.73
N LEU A 15 -3.86 13.67 -9.07
CA LEU A 15 -5.24 13.92 -8.62
C LEU A 15 -5.35 15.13 -7.68
N LYS A 16 -4.35 15.34 -6.81
CA LYS A 16 -4.32 16.54 -5.94
C LYS A 16 -4.18 17.83 -6.74
N ARG A 17 -3.32 17.84 -7.77
CA ARG A 17 -3.14 18.99 -8.66
C ARG A 17 -4.41 19.26 -9.46
N ASP A 18 -5.01 18.22 -10.04
CA ASP A 18 -6.26 18.35 -10.81
C ASP A 18 -7.39 18.92 -9.94
N ILE A 19 -7.55 18.43 -8.70
CA ILE A 19 -8.53 18.97 -7.76
C ILE A 19 -8.24 20.43 -7.40
N LEU A 20 -6.98 20.84 -7.26
CA LEU A 20 -6.61 22.21 -6.96
C LEU A 20 -6.99 23.15 -8.12
N VAL A 21 -6.59 22.79 -9.35
CA VAL A 21 -6.91 23.56 -10.57
C VAL A 21 -8.43 23.69 -10.78
N LEU A 22 -9.17 22.62 -10.49
CA LEU A 22 -10.64 22.61 -10.59
C LEU A 22 -11.32 23.43 -9.48
N LYS A 23 -10.70 23.53 -8.29
CA LYS A 23 -11.18 24.42 -7.22
C LYS A 23 -10.98 25.89 -7.57
N ASP A 24 -9.89 26.21 -8.24
CA ASP A 24 -9.58 27.58 -8.66
C ASP A 24 -10.45 28.03 -9.85
N ASN A 25 -11.09 27.09 -10.57
CA ASN A 25 -11.99 27.35 -11.69
C ASN A 25 -13.40 26.75 -11.48
N PRO A 26 -14.18 27.21 -10.49
CA PRO A 26 -15.43 26.57 -10.06
C PRO A 26 -16.63 26.83 -10.98
N ASN A 27 -16.53 27.80 -11.90
CA ASN A 27 -17.65 28.28 -12.70
C ASN A 27 -17.88 27.53 -14.02
N ALA A 28 -16.97 26.62 -14.40
CA ALA A 28 -17.20 25.77 -15.56
C ALA A 28 -18.15 24.61 -15.18
N PRO A 29 -19.24 24.36 -15.93
CA PRO A 29 -20.15 23.24 -15.68
C PRO A 29 -19.44 21.88 -15.65
N SER A 30 -18.42 21.71 -16.49
CA SER A 30 -17.55 20.54 -16.52
C SER A 30 -16.66 20.41 -15.29
N SER A 31 -16.27 21.52 -14.64
CA SER A 31 -15.37 21.51 -13.47
C SER A 31 -15.97 20.78 -12.27
N ARG A 32 -17.28 20.90 -12.04
CA ARG A 32 -17.96 20.19 -10.94
C ARG A 32 -17.95 18.68 -11.15
N LEU A 33 -18.25 18.24 -12.38
CA LEU A 33 -18.24 16.82 -12.74
C LEU A 33 -16.82 16.25 -12.62
N LEU A 34 -15.83 16.95 -13.19
CA LEU A 34 -14.41 16.55 -13.11
C LEU A 34 -13.93 16.50 -11.65
N MET A 35 -14.37 17.42 -10.80
CA MET A 35 -14.02 17.40 -9.38
C MET A 35 -14.63 16.21 -8.64
N LEU A 36 -15.87 15.82 -8.96
CA LEU A 36 -16.50 14.62 -8.40
C LEU A 36 -15.76 13.35 -8.84
N VAL A 37 -15.40 13.25 -10.12
CA VAL A 37 -14.61 12.14 -10.66
C VAL A 37 -13.24 12.07 -9.97
N ALA A 38 -12.54 13.20 -9.86
CA ALA A 38 -11.22 13.24 -9.22
C ALA A 38 -11.27 12.86 -7.73
N LYS A 39 -12.32 13.28 -7.01
CA LYS A 39 -12.56 12.88 -5.61
C LYS A 39 -12.84 11.38 -5.47
N LYS A 40 -13.66 10.82 -6.35
CA LYS A 40 -13.96 9.37 -6.38
C LYS A 40 -12.69 8.57 -6.65
N SER A 41 -11.94 8.93 -7.69
CA SER A 41 -10.65 8.31 -8.04
C SER A 41 -9.64 8.38 -6.89
N LEU A 42 -9.62 9.48 -6.13
CA LEU A 42 -8.78 9.63 -4.94
C LEU A 42 -9.19 8.68 -3.81
N GLN A 43 -10.49 8.49 -3.61
CA GLN A 43 -11.01 7.56 -2.60
C GLN A 43 -10.68 6.11 -2.95
N GLU A 44 -10.90 5.71 -4.20
CA GLU A 44 -10.56 4.38 -4.70
C GLU A 44 -9.06 4.08 -4.56
N LEU A 45 -8.21 5.05 -4.94
CA LEU A 45 -6.76 4.94 -4.80
C LEU A 45 -6.34 4.76 -3.34
N LYS A 46 -6.93 5.51 -2.40
CA LYS A 46 -6.66 5.36 -0.96
C LYS A 46 -7.06 3.98 -0.44
N TRP A 47 -8.19 3.45 -0.89
CA TRP A 47 -8.62 2.10 -0.52
C TRP A 47 -7.67 1.04 -1.05
N HIS A 48 -7.28 1.13 -2.32
CA HIS A 48 -6.32 0.22 -2.92
C HIS A 48 -4.97 0.24 -2.18
N MET A 49 -4.45 1.41 -1.84
CA MET A 49 -3.20 1.53 -1.06
C MET A 49 -3.32 0.89 0.33
N ARG A 50 -4.45 1.05 1.02
CA ARG A 50 -4.68 0.39 2.33
C ARG A 50 -4.74 -1.12 2.21
N GLU A 51 -5.37 -1.64 1.16
CA GLU A 51 -5.40 -3.06 0.87
C GLU A 51 -3.99 -3.61 0.63
N GLN A 52 -3.19 -2.93 -0.21
CA GLN A 52 -1.80 -3.30 -0.47
C GLN A 52 -0.97 -3.29 0.82
N GLN A 53 -1.12 -2.27 1.67
CA GLN A 53 -0.47 -2.22 2.98
C GLN A 53 -0.88 -3.39 3.89
N GLY A 54 -2.17 -3.76 3.89
CA GLY A 54 -2.68 -4.92 4.61
C GLY A 54 -2.07 -6.23 4.13
N GLN A 55 -1.94 -6.42 2.81
CA GLN A 55 -1.31 -7.59 2.21
C GLN A 55 0.18 -7.66 2.54
N ILE A 56 0.90 -6.52 2.49
CA ILE A 56 2.31 -6.43 2.88
C ILE A 56 2.49 -6.83 4.35
N ARG A 57 1.65 -6.30 5.26
CA ARG A 57 1.69 -6.67 6.69
C ARG A 57 1.44 -8.15 6.92
N LYS A 58 0.47 -8.75 6.23
CA LYS A 58 0.20 -10.20 6.30
C LYS A 58 1.39 -11.03 5.81
N LYS A 59 2.02 -10.63 4.69
CA LYS A 59 3.23 -11.29 4.18
C LYS A 59 4.40 -11.19 5.16
N LEU A 60 4.61 -10.01 5.75
CA LEU A 60 5.63 -9.79 6.79
C LEU A 60 5.38 -10.66 8.02
N SER A 61 4.15 -10.68 8.54
CA SER A 61 3.79 -11.53 9.68
C SER A 61 4.04 -13.03 9.41
N ARG A 62 3.69 -13.52 8.22
CA ARG A 62 3.98 -14.90 7.79
C ARG A 62 5.48 -15.17 7.70
N SER A 63 6.24 -14.23 7.14
CA SER A 63 7.70 -14.33 7.03
C SER A 63 8.36 -14.37 8.42
N THR A 64 7.95 -13.49 9.35
CA THR A 64 8.44 -13.49 10.73
C THR A 64 8.11 -14.81 11.45
N GLN A 65 6.88 -15.32 11.32
CA GLN A 65 6.53 -16.64 11.88
C GLN A 65 7.39 -17.77 11.31
N ALA A 66 7.61 -17.78 9.99
CA ALA A 66 8.46 -18.77 9.34
C ALA A 66 9.92 -18.70 9.85
N SER A 67 10.48 -17.50 9.99
CA SER A 67 11.83 -17.29 10.54
C SER A 67 11.94 -17.71 11.99
N HIS A 68 10.94 -17.44 12.82
CA HIS A 68 10.91 -17.89 14.21
C HIS A 68 10.83 -19.43 14.32
N ALA A 69 10.00 -20.06 13.49
CA ALA A 69 9.92 -21.52 13.43
C ALA A 69 11.26 -22.13 12.98
N ALA A 70 11.87 -21.62 11.90
CA ALA A 70 13.16 -22.08 11.42
C ALA A 70 14.26 -21.94 12.50
N GLY A 71 14.33 -20.79 13.18
CA GLY A 71 15.27 -20.57 14.28
C GLY A 71 15.05 -21.51 15.47
N ALA A 72 13.80 -21.86 15.79
CA ALA A 72 13.48 -22.84 16.83
C ALA A 72 13.94 -24.25 16.44
N TYR A 73 13.69 -24.66 15.19
CA TYR A 73 14.16 -25.96 14.68
C TYR A 73 15.69 -26.06 14.68
N SER A 74 16.41 -25.03 14.21
CA SER A 74 17.88 -25.00 14.25
C SER A 74 18.44 -25.14 15.67
N LYS A 75 17.86 -24.42 16.65
CA LYS A 75 18.29 -24.53 18.05
C LYS A 75 18.07 -25.93 18.64
N VAL A 76 16.98 -26.59 18.31
CA VAL A 76 16.70 -27.97 18.77
C VAL A 76 17.66 -28.97 18.12
N THR A 77 17.97 -28.81 16.84
CA THR A 77 18.97 -29.67 16.17
C THR A 77 20.38 -29.45 16.72
N ASP A 78 20.77 -28.22 17.04
CA ASP A 78 22.08 -27.93 17.62
C ASP A 78 22.22 -28.46 19.05
N LEU A 79 21.15 -28.38 19.85
CA LEU A 79 21.10 -28.99 21.18
C LEU A 79 21.16 -30.51 21.13
N ARG A 80 20.56 -31.14 20.10
CA ARG A 80 20.63 -32.59 19.89
C ARG A 80 22.03 -33.03 19.46
N LYS A 81 22.71 -32.26 18.60
CA LYS A 81 24.10 -32.53 18.18
C LYS A 81 25.11 -32.34 19.31
N LYS A 82 24.90 -31.37 20.22
CA LYS A 82 25.78 -31.15 21.39
C LYS A 82 25.64 -32.22 22.49
N LYS A 83 24.57 -33.02 22.46
CA LYS A 83 24.28 -34.06 23.46
C LYS A 83 24.60 -35.48 22.97
N SER A 84 25.05 -35.62 21.72
CA SER A 84 25.56 -36.87 21.15
C SER A 84 27.07 -36.80 21.04
#